data_AF-A0A519Y9I6-F1
#
_entry.id   AF-A0A519Y9I6-F1
#
_cell.length_a   1.000
_cell.length_b   1.000
_cell.length_c   1.000
_cell.angle_alpha   90.00
_cell.angle_beta   90.00
_cell.angle_gamma   90.00
#
_symmetry.space_group_name_H-M   'P 1'
#
loop_
_entity.id
_entity.type
_entity.pdbx_description
1 polymer ?
#
loop_
_entity_poly.entity_id
_entity_poly.type
_entity_poly.pdbx_seq_one_letter_code
_entity_poly.pdbx_strand_id
1 'polypeptide(L)'
;MKIYQTVGVLVLLLVISLKTSAKDYLVTDYGAKGDGKTINTKFIQKAIDACAAKGGGKVIVPAGEFLTHGVAVKSNVDLHLLAGAKLSAIADGTKYVALVSLENIENGAVTGTGILFGNGGNFAIKEEAPDRPYI
;
A
#
# COMPACT_ATOMS: atom_id res chain seq x y z
N MET A 1 33.31 21.43 -32.99
CA MET A 1 32.65 20.11 -33.15
C MET A 1 32.24 19.43 -31.84
N LYS A 2 32.81 19.77 -30.66
CA LYS A 2 32.40 19.21 -29.35
C LYS A 2 31.08 19.79 -28.79
N ILE A 3 30.77 21.05 -29.12
CA ILE A 3 29.57 21.75 -28.60
C ILE A 3 28.25 21.14 -29.09
N TYR A 4 28.17 20.70 -30.35
CA TYR A 4 26.97 20.06 -30.90
C TYR A 4 26.69 18.68 -30.28
N GLN A 5 27.74 17.97 -29.89
CA GLN A 5 27.64 16.70 -29.18
C GLN A 5 27.08 16.92 -27.76
N THR A 6 27.60 17.91 -27.04
CA THR A 6 27.15 18.24 -25.68
C THR A 6 25.72 18.78 -25.65
N VAL A 7 25.35 19.65 -26.59
CA VAL A 7 23.97 20.16 -26.73
C VAL A 7 23.01 19.05 -27.15
N GLY A 8 23.43 18.15 -28.05
CA GLY A 8 22.63 17.00 -28.47
C GLY A 8 22.33 16.02 -27.32
N VAL A 9 23.32 15.75 -26.45
CA VAL A 9 23.15 14.89 -25.26
C VAL A 9 22.22 15.52 -24.22
N LEU A 10 22.31 16.85 -24.01
CA LEU A 10 21.41 17.58 -23.11
C LEU A 10 19.96 17.62 -23.60
N VAL A 11 19.76 17.80 -24.91
CA VAL A 11 18.42 17.72 -25.51
C VAL A 11 17.88 16.30 -25.39
N LEU A 12 18.69 15.27 -25.66
CA LEU A 12 18.30 13.85 -25.52
C LEU A 12 17.91 13.50 -24.08
N LEU A 13 18.65 13.97 -23.07
CA LEU A 13 18.31 13.80 -21.65
C LEU A 13 17.00 14.53 -21.26
N LEU A 14 16.68 15.65 -21.91
CA LEU A 14 15.43 16.39 -21.67
C LEU A 14 14.21 15.67 -22.27
N VAL A 15 14.35 14.98 -23.42
CA VAL A 15 13.25 14.22 -24.04
C VAL A 15 12.94 12.92 -23.27
N ILE A 16 13.88 12.41 -22.48
CA ILE A 16 13.71 11.19 -21.65
C ILE A 16 12.96 11.48 -20.34
N SER A 17 12.67 12.75 -20.01
CA SER A 17 11.72 13.08 -18.94
C SER A 17 10.28 12.79 -19.39
N LEU A 18 9.95 11.51 -19.56
CA LEU A 18 8.57 11.05 -19.58
C LEU A 18 7.95 11.49 -18.26
N LYS A 19 6.98 12.40 -18.35
CA LYS A 19 6.09 12.74 -17.25
C LYS A 19 5.28 11.49 -16.93
N THR A 20 5.78 10.66 -16.02
CA THR A 20 4.96 9.62 -15.41
C THR A 20 3.93 10.33 -14.55
N SER A 21 2.70 10.45 -15.07
CA SER A 21 1.57 10.82 -14.21
C SER A 21 1.43 9.69 -13.20
N ALA A 22 1.65 9.99 -11.91
CA ALA A 22 1.37 9.03 -10.84
C ALA A 22 -0.12 8.68 -10.94
N LYS A 23 -0.42 7.47 -11.39
CA LYS A 23 -1.80 6.98 -11.47
C LYS A 23 -2.19 6.49 -10.08
N ASP A 24 -3.36 6.90 -9.62
CA ASP A 24 -3.94 6.37 -8.41
C ASP A 24 -4.62 5.02 -8.69
N TYR A 25 -4.44 4.07 -7.77
CA TYR A 25 -4.95 2.71 -7.85
C TYR A 25 -6.03 2.52 -6.79
N LEU A 26 -7.29 2.80 -7.12
CA LEU A 26 -8.40 2.60 -6.19
C LEU A 26 -8.63 1.10 -5.95
N VAL A 27 -8.62 0.66 -4.71
CA VAL A 27 -8.84 -0.77 -4.37
C VAL A 27 -10.19 -1.29 -4.86
N THR A 28 -11.19 -0.42 -5.03
CA THR A 28 -12.52 -0.76 -5.57
C THR A 28 -12.48 -1.15 -7.04
N ASP A 29 -11.57 -0.58 -7.83
CA ASP A 29 -11.36 -0.97 -9.24
C ASP A 29 -10.80 -2.39 -9.36
N TYR A 30 -10.21 -2.89 -8.27
CA TYR A 30 -9.70 -4.24 -8.15
C TYR A 30 -10.69 -5.21 -7.51
N GLY A 31 -11.89 -4.74 -7.14
CA GLY A 31 -12.98 -5.55 -6.59
C GLY A 31 -13.15 -5.47 -5.07
N ALA A 32 -12.38 -4.63 -4.38
CA ALA A 32 -12.57 -4.42 -2.94
C ALA A 32 -13.90 -3.72 -2.65
N LYS A 33 -14.51 -4.06 -1.51
CA LYS A 33 -15.78 -3.49 -1.03
C LYS A 33 -15.63 -3.02 0.40
N GLY A 34 -15.92 -1.74 0.63
CA GLY A 34 -15.88 -1.09 1.95
C GLY A 34 -17.15 -1.34 2.78
N ASP A 35 -17.69 -2.56 2.74
CA ASP A 35 -18.99 -2.94 3.30
C ASP A 35 -18.93 -3.54 4.71
N GLY A 36 -17.73 -3.63 5.30
CA GLY A 36 -17.50 -4.25 6.61
C GLY A 36 -17.78 -5.75 6.66
N LYS A 37 -17.90 -6.43 5.50
CA LYS A 37 -18.27 -7.85 5.40
C LYS A 37 -17.38 -8.63 4.45
N THR A 38 -17.03 -8.04 3.31
CA THR A 38 -16.21 -8.64 2.27
C THR A 38 -14.76 -8.75 2.74
N ILE A 39 -14.16 -9.93 2.59
CA ILE A 39 -12.71 -10.12 2.81
C ILE A 39 -11.96 -9.57 1.61
N ASN A 40 -11.22 -8.48 1.82
CA ASN A 40 -10.62 -7.66 0.76
C ASN A 40 -9.16 -7.99 0.46
N THR A 41 -8.53 -8.90 1.21
CA THR A 41 -7.08 -9.18 1.15
C THR A 41 -6.54 -9.30 -0.27
N LYS A 42 -7.16 -10.17 -1.10
CA LYS A 42 -6.71 -10.40 -2.48
C LYS A 42 -6.89 -9.19 -3.39
N PHE A 43 -7.92 -8.37 -3.16
CA PHE A 43 -8.22 -7.22 -4.00
C PHE A 43 -7.30 -6.05 -3.68
N ILE A 44 -7.02 -5.82 -2.40
CA ILE A 44 -6.06 -4.82 -1.94
C ILE A 44 -4.65 -5.19 -2.41
N GLN A 45 -4.24 -6.46 -2.23
CA GLN A 45 -2.93 -6.91 -2.70
C GLN A 45 -2.80 -6.78 -4.22
N LYS A 46 -3.85 -7.10 -4.99
CA LYS A 46 -3.85 -6.93 -6.45
C LYS A 46 -3.66 -5.47 -6.87
N ALA A 47 -4.24 -4.52 -6.13
CA ALA A 47 -4.04 -3.09 -6.38
C ALA A 47 -2.59 -2.67 -6.10
N ILE A 48 -2.01 -3.14 -4.98
CA ILE A 48 -0.60 -2.92 -4.63
C ILE A 48 0.33 -3.49 -5.68
N ASP A 49 0.13 -4.74 -6.09
CA ASP A 49 0.97 -5.41 -7.08
C ASP A 49 0.89 -4.71 -8.44
N ALA A 50 -0.30 -4.26 -8.85
CA ALA A 50 -0.48 -3.50 -10.08
C ALA A 50 0.20 -2.13 -10.03
N CYS A 51 0.14 -1.43 -8.89
CA CYS A 51 0.83 -0.16 -8.67
C CYS A 51 2.36 -0.34 -8.76
N ALA A 52 2.89 -1.33 -8.04
CA ALA A 52 4.32 -1.66 -8.06
C ALA A 52 4.82 -2.03 -9.47
N ALA A 53 4.07 -2.85 -10.20
CA ALA A 53 4.42 -3.27 -11.57
C ALA A 53 4.47 -2.11 -12.58
N LYS A 54 3.94 -0.95 -12.22
CA LYS A 54 3.97 0.28 -13.04
C LYS A 54 4.98 1.31 -12.54
N GLY A 55 5.88 0.92 -11.64
CA GLY A 55 6.95 1.77 -11.12
C GLY A 55 6.58 2.49 -9.82
N GLY A 56 5.44 2.16 -9.21
CA GLY A 56 4.98 2.77 -7.97
C GLY A 56 3.91 3.83 -8.17
N GLY A 57 3.57 4.51 -7.08
CA GLY A 57 2.46 5.46 -6.99
C GLY A 57 1.62 5.21 -5.76
N LYS A 58 0.34 5.57 -5.83
CA LYS A 58 -0.57 5.57 -4.69
C LYS A 58 -1.69 4.55 -4.86
N VAL A 59 -1.87 3.69 -3.88
CA VAL A 59 -3.00 2.77 -3.77
C VAL A 59 -4.01 3.40 -2.83
N ILE A 60 -5.20 3.72 -3.35
CA ILE A 60 -6.22 4.46 -2.61
C ILE A 60 -7.20 3.49 -1.95
N VAL A 61 -7.29 3.58 -0.63
CA VAL A 61 -8.41 3.00 0.14
C VAL A 61 -9.42 4.12 0.39
N PRO A 62 -10.58 4.12 -0.27
CA PRO A 62 -11.60 5.16 -0.10
C PRO A 62 -12.37 4.97 1.21
N ALA A 63 -13.31 5.89 1.49
CA ALA A 63 -14.19 5.76 2.65
C ALA A 63 -14.96 4.42 2.65
N GLY A 64 -15.11 3.81 3.82
CA GLY A 64 -15.72 2.49 4.01
C GLY A 64 -14.90 1.59 4.93
N GLU A 65 -15.47 0.46 5.32
CA GLU A 65 -14.79 -0.54 6.14
C GLU A 65 -14.34 -1.75 5.31
N PHE A 66 -13.03 -1.94 5.24
CA PHE A 66 -12.39 -2.99 4.45
C PHE A 66 -11.81 -4.04 5.38
N LEU A 67 -12.51 -5.17 5.53
CA LEU A 67 -11.99 -6.30 6.26
C LEU A 67 -10.84 -6.95 5.48
N THR A 68 -9.71 -7.23 6.14
CA THR A 68 -8.55 -7.85 5.50
C THR A 68 -7.71 -8.67 6.47
N HIS A 69 -6.99 -9.65 5.93
CA HIS A 69 -5.78 -10.18 6.55
C HIS A 69 -4.60 -9.23 6.29
N GLY A 70 -3.40 -9.61 6.72
CA GLY A 70 -2.19 -8.85 6.41
C GLY A 70 -1.99 -8.63 4.90
N VAL A 71 -1.62 -7.40 4.53
CA VAL A 71 -1.21 -7.01 3.16
C VAL A 71 0.22 -6.51 3.16
N ALA A 72 0.95 -6.78 2.08
CA ALA A 72 2.36 -6.41 1.95
C ALA A 72 2.53 -5.26 0.96
N VAL A 73 2.97 -4.10 1.47
CA VAL A 73 3.34 -2.95 0.64
C VAL A 73 4.64 -3.24 -0.10
N LYS A 74 4.77 -2.72 -1.32
CA LYS A 74 5.91 -2.94 -2.22
C LYS A 74 6.72 -1.65 -2.38
N SER A 75 7.94 -1.76 -2.91
CA SER A 75 8.78 -0.59 -3.17
C SER A 75 8.06 0.45 -4.04
N ASN A 76 8.26 1.72 -3.71
CA ASN A 76 7.66 2.88 -4.38
C ASN A 76 6.11 2.94 -4.32
N VAL A 77 5.46 2.15 -3.45
CA VAL A 77 4.01 2.16 -3.27
C VAL A 77 3.64 2.85 -1.96
N ASP A 78 2.71 3.79 -2.04
CA ASP A 78 2.02 4.39 -0.90
C ASP A 78 0.61 3.81 -0.77
N LEU A 79 0.36 3.04 0.30
CA LEU A 79 -0.99 2.63 0.68
C LEU A 79 -1.67 3.81 1.41
N HIS A 80 -2.51 4.54 0.68
CA HIS A 80 -3.10 5.79 1.14
C HIS A 80 -4.55 5.61 1.56
N LEU A 81 -4.82 5.77 2.85
CA LEU A 81 -6.16 5.67 3.43
C LEU A 81 -6.81 7.04 3.48
N LEU A 82 -7.86 7.23 2.67
CA LEU A 82 -8.63 8.48 2.69
C LEU A 82 -9.40 8.65 4.00
N ALA A 83 -9.87 9.88 4.26
CA ALA A 83 -10.77 10.15 5.36
C ALA A 83 -12.01 9.24 5.31
N GLY A 84 -12.36 8.64 6.45
CA GLY A 84 -13.46 7.67 6.56
C GLY A 84 -13.12 6.26 6.07
N ALA A 85 -11.90 6.01 5.56
CA ALA A 85 -11.44 4.66 5.30
C ALA A 85 -11.06 3.97 6.60
N LYS A 86 -11.48 2.71 6.77
CA LYS A 86 -11.08 1.85 7.88
C LYS A 86 -10.62 0.50 7.33
N LEU A 87 -9.35 0.20 7.49
CA LEU A 87 -8.78 -1.11 7.17
C LEU A 87 -8.78 -1.95 8.45
N SER A 88 -9.61 -3.00 8.51
CA SER A 88 -9.87 -3.76 9.73
C SER A 88 -9.31 -5.18 9.65
N ALA A 89 -8.53 -5.57 10.65
CA ALA A 89 -7.98 -6.92 10.76
C ALA A 89 -9.07 -7.97 11.10
N ILE A 90 -9.05 -9.11 10.42
CA ILE A 90 -10.03 -10.20 10.59
C ILE A 90 -9.55 -11.26 11.57
N ALA A 91 -9.99 -11.24 12.82
CA ALA A 91 -9.65 -12.29 13.76
C ALA A 91 -10.42 -13.60 13.50
N ASP A 92 -9.95 -14.43 12.55
CA ASP A 92 -10.55 -15.72 12.17
C ASP A 92 -9.71 -16.94 12.60
N GLY A 93 -8.75 -16.74 13.52
CA GLY A 93 -7.83 -17.78 13.98
C GLY A 93 -6.59 -17.94 13.12
N THR A 94 -6.46 -17.20 12.02
CA THR A 94 -5.24 -17.19 11.21
C THR A 94 -4.13 -16.40 11.92
N LYS A 95 -2.93 -16.97 12.01
CA LYS A 95 -1.75 -16.27 12.55
C LYS A 95 -1.17 -15.35 11.48
N TYR A 96 -1.06 -14.06 11.78
CA TYR A 96 -0.32 -13.11 10.95
C TYR A 96 0.33 -12.02 11.81
N VAL A 97 1.48 -11.55 11.32
CA VAL A 97 2.43 -10.74 12.10
C VAL A 97 2.06 -9.26 12.10
N ALA A 98 1.40 -8.78 11.04
CA ALA A 98 1.01 -7.38 10.86
C ALA A 98 -0.23 -7.23 9.97
N LEU A 99 -1.00 -6.15 10.18
CA LEU A 99 -2.10 -5.76 9.28
C LEU A 99 -1.56 -5.19 7.95
N VAL A 100 -0.49 -4.42 8.02
CA VAL A 100 0.24 -3.90 6.85
C VAL A 100 1.73 -4.12 7.11
N SER A 101 2.44 -4.79 6.20
CA SER A 101 3.88 -5.01 6.30
C SER A 101 4.66 -4.27 5.21
N LEU A 102 5.80 -3.70 5.61
CA LEU A 102 6.77 -3.02 4.76
C LEU A 102 8.12 -3.69 5.03
N GLU A 103 8.45 -4.74 4.29
CA GLU A 103 9.62 -5.58 4.55
C GLU A 103 10.57 -5.60 3.34
N ASN A 104 11.83 -5.22 3.56
CA ASN A 104 12.88 -5.20 2.53
C ASN A 104 12.47 -4.42 1.26
N ILE A 105 11.86 -3.24 1.45
CA ILE A 105 11.41 -2.36 0.37
C ILE A 105 12.05 -0.97 0.47
N GLU A 106 12.05 -0.25 -0.65
CA GLU A 106 12.50 1.14 -0.74
C GLU A 106 11.31 2.06 -1.05
N ASN A 107 11.27 3.23 -0.41
CA ASN A 107 10.26 4.27 -0.67
C ASN A 107 8.80 3.77 -0.55
N GLY A 108 8.54 2.77 0.29
CA GLY A 108 7.18 2.34 0.64
C GLY A 108 6.60 3.25 1.71
N ALA A 109 5.29 3.49 1.66
CA ALA A 109 4.61 4.32 2.65
C ALA A 109 3.20 3.81 2.98
N VAL A 110 2.73 4.19 4.16
CA VAL A 110 1.32 4.10 4.55
C VAL A 110 0.94 5.48 5.04
N THR A 111 0.00 6.14 4.36
CA THR A 111 -0.31 7.53 4.61
C THR A 111 -1.82 7.79 4.58
N GLY A 112 -2.20 9.04 4.83
CA GLY A 112 -3.60 9.47 4.85
C GLY A 112 -4.16 9.60 6.26
N THR A 113 -5.47 9.84 6.35
CA THR A 113 -6.17 10.15 7.60
C THR A 113 -7.19 9.07 7.98
N GLY A 114 -7.22 7.96 7.25
CA GLY A 114 -8.03 6.80 7.61
C GLY A 114 -7.44 6.01 8.78
N ILE A 115 -8.11 4.92 9.13
CA ILE A 115 -7.83 4.12 10.32
C ILE A 115 -7.26 2.76 9.92
N LEU A 116 -6.12 2.39 10.51
CA LEU A 116 -5.67 1.00 10.61
C LEU A 116 -6.24 0.41 11.91
N PHE A 117 -7.20 -0.49 11.79
CA PHE A 117 -7.87 -1.09 12.93
C PHE A 117 -7.38 -2.52 13.15
N GLY A 118 -6.34 -2.66 13.99
CA GLY A 118 -5.69 -3.94 14.28
C GLY A 118 -6.56 -4.95 15.03
N ASN A 119 -7.73 -4.55 15.55
CA ASN A 119 -8.74 -5.43 16.15
C ASN A 119 -8.21 -6.37 17.26
N GLY A 120 -7.23 -5.89 18.05
CA GLY A 120 -6.43 -6.70 18.98
C GLY A 120 -7.23 -7.51 20.01
N GLY A 121 -8.36 -6.97 20.52
CA GLY A 121 -9.20 -7.68 21.49
C GLY A 121 -9.85 -8.97 20.95
N ASN A 122 -9.90 -9.15 19.64
CA ASN A 122 -10.46 -10.34 19.00
C ASN A 122 -9.40 -11.38 18.60
N PHE A 123 -8.11 -11.03 18.61
CA PHE A 123 -7.04 -12.00 18.39
C PHE A 123 -6.77 -12.74 19.69
N ALA A 124 -7.26 -13.98 19.77
CA ALA A 124 -7.08 -14.84 20.92
C ALA A 124 -5.64 -15.37 21.02
N ILE A 125 -4.69 -14.49 21.33
CA ILE A 125 -3.40 -14.85 21.92
C ILE A 125 -3.17 -13.96 23.15
N LYS A 126 -3.28 -14.56 24.34
CA LYS A 126 -2.58 -14.10 25.55
C LYS A 126 -1.10 -14.41 25.40
N GLU A 127 -0.47 -13.98 24.31
CA GLU A 127 0.97 -14.06 24.21
C GLU A 127 1.50 -12.84 24.96
N GLU A 128 1.74 -13.01 26.26
CA GLU A 128 2.68 -12.15 26.96
C GLU A 128 4.01 -12.31 26.23
N ALA A 129 4.32 -11.33 25.37
CA ALA A 129 5.61 -11.22 24.71
C ALA A 129 6.37 -10.07 25.36
N PRO A 130 6.87 -10.24 26.60
CA PRO A 130 7.50 -9.17 27.37
C PRO A 130 8.72 -8.57 26.67
N ASP A 131 9.36 -9.35 25.79
CA ASP A 131 10.56 -8.97 25.06
C ASP A 131 10.30 -8.46 23.64
N ARG A 132 9.03 -8.30 23.21
CA ARG A 132 8.78 -7.65 21.91
C ARG A 132 9.19 -6.19 22.02
N PRO A 133 10.16 -5.71 21.22
CA PRO A 133 10.41 -4.29 21.13
C PRO A 133 9.13 -3.63 20.62
N TYR A 134 8.64 -2.64 21.36
CA TYR A 134 7.71 -1.66 20.83
C TYR A 134 8.48 -0.87 19.77
N ILE A 135 8.45 -1.37 18.54
CA ILE A 135 8.91 -0.67 17.34
C ILE A 135 7.97 0.47 17.00
#